data_AF-A7SAN0-F1
#
_entry.id   AF-A7SAN0-F1
#
_cell.length_a   1.000
_cell.length_b   1.000
_cell.length_c   1.000
_cell.angle_alpha   90.00
_cell.angle_beta   90.00
_cell.angle_gamma   90.00
#
_symmetry.space_group_name_H-M   'P 1'
#
loop_
_entity.id
_entity.type
_entity.pdbx_description
1 polymer ?
#
loop_
_entity_poly.entity_id
_entity_poly.type
_entity_poly.pdbx_seq_one_letter_code
_entity_poly.pdbx_strand_id
1 'polypeptide(L)'
;MNVCNHQGMNVCNYQGMNVCNHQGMNVCDYRGMNVCNHQGMNVCNYQGMNVCNHQGMNVCNYQGMNVCDYRGMNVCNHQGMNVCNYQGMNVCNHQGMNVDECVCNHQGMNVCDYQGMNVCNHQGMNVCNRQGMNVCNHQSMIVCNHQGMNVCVTIKG
;
A
#
# COMPACT_ATOMS: atom_id res chain seq x y z
N MET A 1 11.61 -22.82 -1.30
CA MET A 1 11.42 -21.60 -2.11
C MET A 1 10.64 -22.03 -3.33
N ASN A 2 9.43 -21.50 -3.52
CA ASN A 2 8.59 -21.85 -4.67
C ASN A 2 8.59 -20.69 -5.68
N VAL A 3 8.65 -21.02 -6.96
CA VAL A 3 8.53 -20.05 -8.05
C VAL A 3 7.30 -20.39 -8.86
N CYS A 4 6.40 -19.42 -9.05
CA CYS A 4 5.12 -19.65 -9.73
C CYS A 4 4.85 -18.57 -10.77
N ASN A 5 4.21 -18.97 -11.88
CA ASN A 5 3.70 -18.06 -12.89
C ASN A 5 2.29 -18.48 -13.27
N HIS A 6 1.32 -17.61 -13.02
CA HIS A 6 -0.09 -17.87 -13.18
C HIS A 6 -0.68 -16.90 -14.20
N GLN A 7 -1.43 -17.43 -15.17
CA GLN A 7 -2.19 -16.66 -16.15
C GLN A 7 -3.67 -17.04 -16.09
N GLY A 8 -4.55 -16.07 -16.33
CA GLY A 8 -6.00 -16.30 -16.35
C GLY A 8 -6.65 -16.14 -14.99
N MET A 9 -7.48 -17.12 -14.59
CA MET A 9 -8.22 -17.12 -13.33
C MET A 9 -7.60 -18.09 -12.34
N ASN A 10 -7.02 -17.60 -11.24
CA ASN A 10 -6.34 -18.47 -10.27
C ASN A 10 -6.77 -18.18 -8.83
N VAL A 11 -6.82 -19.24 -8.03
CA VAL A 11 -6.92 -19.16 -6.57
C VAL A 11 -5.72 -19.90 -5.98
N CYS A 12 -4.91 -19.20 -5.20
CA CYS A 12 -3.63 -19.72 -4.72
C CYS A 12 -3.45 -19.49 -3.22
N ASN A 13 -2.79 -20.43 -2.54
CA ASN A 13 -2.37 -20.28 -1.16
C ASN A 13 -0.89 -20.66 -1.05
N TYR A 14 -0.08 -19.72 -0.57
CA TYR A 14 1.36 -19.82 -0.51
C TYR A 14 1.85 -19.73 0.92
N GLN A 15 2.70 -20.68 1.31
CA GLN A 15 3.34 -20.72 2.63
C GLN A 15 4.85 -20.82 2.49
N GLY A 16 5.60 -20.14 3.36
CA GLY A 16 7.06 -20.18 3.39
C GLY A 16 7.68 -19.09 2.50
N MET A 17 8.63 -19.47 1.64
CA MET A 17 9.34 -18.55 0.74
C MET A 17 8.82 -18.70 -0.69
N ASN A 18 8.21 -17.66 -1.26
CA ASN A 18 7.62 -17.72 -2.61
C ASN A 18 8.01 -16.52 -3.47
N VAL A 19 8.17 -16.77 -4.77
CA VAL A 19 8.33 -15.75 -5.81
C VAL A 19 7.28 -16.01 -6.88
N CYS A 20 6.31 -15.12 -7.03
CA CYS A 20 5.14 -15.38 -7.86
C CYS A 20 4.88 -14.24 -8.86
N ASN A 21 4.50 -14.61 -10.08
CA ASN A 21 3.94 -13.69 -11.07
C ASN A 21 2.51 -14.11 -11.39
N HIS A 22 1.59 -13.15 -11.37
CA HIS A 22 0.17 -13.36 -11.54
C HIS A 22 -0.38 -12.38 -12.59
N GLN A 23 -0.97 -12.92 -13.66
CA GLN A 23 -1.60 -12.13 -14.71
C GLN A 23 -3.05 -12.57 -14.90
N GLY A 24 -4.00 -11.64 -14.80
CA GLY A 24 -5.43 -11.91 -14.99
C GLY A 24 -6.24 -11.62 -13.73
N MET A 25 -7.12 -12.55 -13.36
CA MET A 25 -7.98 -12.46 -12.17
C MET A 25 -7.48 -13.43 -11.11
N ASN A 26 -6.88 -12.93 -10.02
CA ASN A 26 -6.27 -13.81 -9.02
C ASN A 26 -6.77 -13.51 -7.61
N VAL A 27 -6.99 -14.58 -6.85
CA VAL A 27 -7.22 -14.51 -5.40
C VAL A 27 -6.10 -15.27 -4.72
N CYS A 28 -5.32 -14.60 -3.88
CA CYS A 28 -4.11 -15.20 -3.32
C CYS A 28 -3.94 -14.92 -1.83
N ASP A 29 -3.66 -15.96 -1.05
CA ASP A 29 -3.21 -15.85 0.33
C ASP A 29 -1.71 -16.17 0.42
N TYR A 30 -0.96 -15.30 1.09
CA TYR A 30 0.48 -15.42 1.24
C TYR A 30 0.88 -15.37 2.72
N ARG A 31 1.59 -16.39 3.19
CA ARG A 31 2.16 -16.46 4.55
C ARG A 31 3.66 -16.74 4.50
N GLY A 32 4.46 -15.85 5.09
CA GLY A 32 5.92 -16.00 5.18
C GLY A 32 6.67 -14.89 4.47
N MET A 33 7.62 -15.25 3.61
CA MET A 33 8.45 -14.33 2.83
C MET A 33 8.08 -14.41 1.36
N ASN A 34 7.46 -13.37 0.80
CA ASN A 34 6.95 -13.42 -0.56
C ASN A 34 7.40 -12.24 -1.41
N VAL A 35 7.75 -12.53 -2.67
CA VAL A 35 7.98 -11.53 -3.71
C VAL A 35 6.95 -11.76 -4.81
N CYS A 36 6.08 -10.78 -5.05
CA CYS A 36 4.93 -10.96 -5.93
C CYS A 36 4.83 -9.84 -6.96
N ASN A 37 4.50 -10.21 -8.20
CA ASN A 37 4.06 -9.28 -9.23
C ASN A 37 2.64 -9.65 -9.67
N HIS A 38 1.75 -8.68 -9.66
CA HIS A 38 0.33 -8.83 -9.94
C HIS A 38 -0.10 -7.85 -11.03
N GLN A 39 -0.61 -8.40 -12.14
CA GLN A 39 -1.16 -7.61 -13.24
C GLN A 39 -2.60 -8.05 -13.52
N GLY A 40 -3.54 -7.10 -13.45
CA GLY A 40 -4.96 -7.33 -13.74
C GLY A 40 -5.87 -7.02 -12.56
N MET A 41 -6.71 -7.97 -12.19
CA MET A 41 -7.66 -7.87 -11.08
C MET A 41 -7.24 -8.82 -9.97
N ASN A 42 -6.73 -8.31 -8.84
CA ASN A 42 -6.20 -9.17 -7.79
C ASN A 42 -6.81 -8.88 -6.43
N VAL A 43 -7.12 -9.94 -5.70
CA VAL A 43 -7.49 -9.87 -4.28
C VAL A 43 -6.44 -10.65 -3.51
N CYS A 44 -5.69 -9.99 -2.65
CA CYS A 44 -4.55 -10.60 -1.98
C CYS A 44 -4.52 -10.35 -0.48
N ASN A 45 -4.15 -11.37 0.29
CA ASN A 45 -3.86 -11.24 1.71
C ASN A 45 -2.42 -11.66 1.97
N TYR A 46 -1.68 -10.83 2.69
CA TYR A 46 -0.26 -11.00 2.95
C TYR A 46 0.01 -10.96 4.44
N GLN A 47 0.63 -12.02 4.96
CA GLN A 47 1.09 -12.11 6.34
C GLN A 47 2.58 -12.44 6.37
N GLY A 48 3.39 -11.55 6.96
CA GLY A 48 4.84 -11.74 7.11
C GLY A 48 5.66 -10.63 6.46
N MET A 49 6.65 -11.02 5.64
CA MET A 49 7.56 -10.11 4.93
C MET A 49 7.26 -10.17 3.43
N ASN A 50 6.76 -9.08 2.84
CA ASN A 50 6.31 -9.11 1.46
C ASN A 50 6.85 -7.94 0.64
N VAL A 51 7.27 -8.24 -0.59
CA VAL A 51 7.61 -7.25 -1.60
C VAL A 51 6.66 -7.44 -2.77
N CYS A 52 5.85 -6.44 -3.08
CA CYS A 52 4.77 -6.56 -4.06
C CYS A 52 4.79 -5.44 -5.10
N ASN A 53 4.52 -5.80 -6.35
CA ASN A 53 4.17 -4.85 -7.40
C ASN A 53 2.77 -5.19 -7.91
N HIS A 54 1.90 -4.18 -7.97
CA HIS A 54 0.50 -4.30 -8.31
C HIS A 54 0.14 -3.33 -9.43
N GLN A 55 -0.30 -3.86 -10.56
CA GLN A 55 -0.77 -3.09 -11.71
C GLN A 55 -2.20 -3.50 -12.07
N GLY A 56 -3.14 -2.54 -12.03
CA GLY A 56 -4.53 -2.75 -12.43
C GLY A 56 -5.52 -2.40 -11.32
N MET A 57 -6.43 -3.33 -11.03
CA MET A 57 -7.45 -3.20 -9.98
C MET A 57 -7.13 -4.18 -8.85
N ASN A 58 -6.65 -3.68 -7.70
CA ASN A 58 -6.18 -4.55 -6.62
C ASN A 58 -6.85 -4.22 -5.30
N VAL A 59 -7.23 -5.28 -4.57
CA VAL A 59 -7.69 -5.20 -3.19
C VAL A 59 -6.73 -6.01 -2.35
N CYS A 60 -6.05 -5.37 -1.41
CA CYS A 60 -4.97 -6.03 -0.67
C CYS A 60 -5.04 -5.78 0.83
N ASN A 61 -4.79 -6.82 1.61
CA ASN A 61 -4.59 -6.74 3.05
C ASN A 61 -3.17 -7.19 3.41
N TYR A 62 -2.50 -6.41 4.25
CA TYR A 62 -1.11 -6.61 4.62
C TYR A 62 -0.95 -6.58 6.13
N GLN A 63 -0.32 -7.62 6.66
CA GLN A 63 0.09 -7.71 8.06
C GLN A 63 1.57 -8.07 8.15
N GLY A 64 2.38 -7.19 8.76
CA GLY A 64 3.80 -7.42 8.99
C GLY A 64 4.69 -6.33 8.41
N MET A 65 5.73 -6.74 7.66
CA MET A 65 6.70 -5.87 6.99
C MET A 65 6.49 -5.92 5.48
N ASN A 66 6.04 -4.82 4.86
CA ASN A 66 5.69 -4.84 3.45
C ASN A 66 6.28 -3.66 2.68
N VAL A 67 6.76 -3.93 1.48
CA VAL A 67 7.20 -2.93 0.51
C VAL A 67 6.34 -3.11 -0.74
N CYS A 68 5.60 -2.09 -1.14
CA CYS A 68 4.61 -2.23 -2.20
C CYS A 68 4.63 -1.05 -3.19
N ASP A 69 4.52 -1.36 -4.48
CA ASP A 69 4.25 -0.38 -5.55
C ASP A 69 2.88 -0.69 -6.17
N TYR A 70 2.04 0.34 -6.31
CA TYR A 70 0.67 0.24 -6.78
C TYR A 70 0.43 1.21 -7.93
N ARG A 71 -0.06 0.68 -9.06
CA ARG A 71 -0.44 1.44 -10.24
C ARG A 71 -1.86 1.09 -10.68
N GLY A 72 -2.76 2.06 -10.68
CA GLY A 72 -4.13 1.89 -11.14
C GLY A 72 -5.16 2.24 -10.06
N MET A 73 -6.09 1.31 -9.81
CA MET A 73 -7.15 1.45 -8.81
C MET A 73 -6.90 0.46 -7.67
N ASN A 74 -6.53 0.96 -6.50
CA ASN A 74 -6.12 0.09 -5.40
C ASN A 74 -6.87 0.41 -4.11
N VAL A 75 -7.27 -0.64 -3.39
CA VAL A 75 -7.83 -0.56 -2.05
C VAL A 75 -6.94 -1.39 -1.14
N CYS A 76 -6.25 -0.74 -0.20
CA CYS A 76 -5.22 -1.38 0.60
C CYS A 76 -5.45 -1.16 2.09
N ASN A 77 -5.32 -2.22 2.88
CA ASN A 77 -5.24 -2.15 4.33
C ASN A 77 -3.87 -2.65 4.78
N HIS A 78 -3.18 -1.85 5.58
CA HIS A 78 -1.81 -2.08 6.02
C HIS A 78 -1.73 -2.06 7.53
N GLN A 79 -1.26 -3.15 8.10
CA GLN A 79 -0.97 -3.28 9.52
C GLN A 79 0.51 -3.61 9.72
N GLY A 80 1.23 -2.77 10.47
CA GLY A 80 2.65 -2.93 10.77
C GLY A 80 3.57 -1.97 10.00
N MET A 81 4.76 -2.45 9.63
CA MET A 81 5.80 -1.69 8.93
C MET A 81 5.57 -1.73 7.43
N ASN A 82 5.24 -0.59 6.82
CA ASN A 82 4.84 -0.55 5.41
C ASN A 82 5.50 0.63 4.70
N VAL A 83 6.13 0.35 3.55
CA VAL A 83 6.62 1.35 2.60
C VAL A 83 5.82 1.19 1.31
N CYS A 84 5.13 2.25 0.88
CA CYS A 84 4.18 2.12 -0.23
C CYS A 84 4.30 3.27 -1.23
N ASN A 85 4.32 2.94 -2.52
CA ASN A 85 4.17 3.91 -3.59
C ASN A 85 2.84 3.68 -4.30
N TYR A 86 2.11 4.76 -4.53
CA TYR A 86 0.75 4.73 -5.04
C TYR A 86 0.62 5.71 -6.21
N GLN A 87 0.25 5.18 -7.38
CA GLN A 87 -0.05 5.94 -8.58
C GLN A 87 -1.46 5.61 -9.08
N GLY A 88 -2.31 6.63 -9.22
CA GLY A 88 -3.66 6.51 -9.73
C GLY A 88 -4.73 6.85 -8.69
N MET A 89 -5.72 5.97 -8.54
CA MET A 89 -6.84 6.12 -7.61
C MET A 89 -6.68 5.13 -6.46
N ASN A 90 -6.38 5.61 -5.25
CA ASN A 90 -6.07 4.72 -4.14
C ASN A 90 -6.88 5.06 -2.89
N VAL A 91 -7.36 4.01 -2.22
CA VAL A 91 -7.98 4.09 -0.90
C VAL A 91 -7.14 3.24 0.04
N CYS A 92 -6.52 3.88 1.04
CA CYS A 92 -5.53 3.23 1.89
C CYS A 92 -5.87 3.43 3.37
N ASN A 93 -5.74 2.38 4.18
CA ASN A 93 -5.73 2.47 5.63
C ASN A 93 -4.40 1.92 6.15
N HIS A 94 -3.74 2.69 6.99
CA HIS A 94 -2.46 2.33 7.60
C HIS A 94 -2.57 2.38 9.13
N GLN A 95 -2.26 1.26 9.79
CA GLN A 95 -2.22 1.14 11.25
C GLN A 95 -0.88 0.56 11.72
N GLY A 96 -0.14 1.28 12.58
CA GLY A 96 1.07 0.73 13.20
C GLY A 96 2.02 1.74 13.84
N MET A 97 2.88 1.27 14.75
CA MET A 97 4.03 2.03 15.27
C MET A 97 5.25 1.73 14.42
N ASN A 98 5.67 2.70 13.59
CA ASN A 98 6.91 2.57 12.84
C ASN A 98 7.86 3.68 13.27
N VAL A 99 8.85 3.31 14.10
CA VAL A 99 10.17 3.91 13.90
C VAL A 99 10.53 3.52 12.47
N ASP A 100 10.77 4.51 11.63
CA ASP A 100 11.03 4.42 10.19
C ASP A 100 9.77 4.33 9.29
N GLU A 101 9.23 5.51 8.96
CA GLU A 101 8.77 5.87 7.61
C GLU A 101 7.70 4.96 6.92
N CYS A 102 6.39 5.17 7.17
CA CYS A 102 5.42 5.02 6.05
C CYS A 102 5.71 6.14 5.08
N VAL A 103 6.73 5.93 4.22
CA VAL A 103 6.92 6.70 3.00
C VAL A 103 5.83 6.25 2.07
N CYS A 104 4.80 7.07 2.08
CA CYS A 104 3.63 6.85 1.28
C CYS A 104 3.66 7.98 0.23
N ASN A 105 4.12 7.65 -0.98
CA ASN A 105 4.13 8.58 -2.12
C ASN A 105 2.85 8.36 -2.91
N HIS A 106 2.00 9.37 -2.93
CA HIS A 106 0.68 9.32 -3.52
C HIS A 106 0.61 10.26 -4.70
N GLN A 107 0.43 9.73 -5.90
CA GLN A 107 0.20 10.50 -7.12
C GLN A 107 -1.19 10.21 -7.65
N GLY A 108 -2.03 11.24 -7.75
CA GLY A 108 -3.37 11.14 -8.32
C GLY A 108 -4.48 11.47 -7.32
N MET A 109 -5.50 10.61 -7.24
CA MET A 109 -6.65 10.76 -6.33
C MET A 109 -6.52 9.76 -5.19
N ASN A 110 -6.31 10.24 -3.97
CA ASN A 110 -6.07 9.36 -2.84
C ASN A 110 -6.96 9.71 -1.65
N VAL A 111 -7.50 8.68 -1.01
CA VAL A 111 -8.19 8.77 0.28
C VAL A 111 -7.44 7.89 1.25
N CYS A 112 -6.85 8.48 2.30
CA CYS A 112 -5.96 7.76 3.19
C CYS A 112 -6.32 7.99 4.66
N ASP A 113 -6.36 6.92 5.44
CA ASP A 113 -6.39 6.99 6.90
C ASP A 113 -5.07 6.45 7.46
N TYR A 114 -4.49 7.21 8.39
CA TYR A 114 -3.19 6.92 8.98
C TYR A 114 -3.28 6.97 10.50
N GLN A 115 -2.93 5.85 11.15
CA GLN A 115 -2.86 5.74 12.59
C GLN A 115 -1.45 5.30 13.02
N GLY A 116 -0.78 6.16 13.78
CA GLY A 116 0.55 5.92 14.35
C GLY A 116 1.61 6.91 13.89
N MET A 117 2.76 6.42 13.44
CA MET A 117 3.89 7.23 12.96
C MET A 117 3.98 7.17 11.43
N ASN A 118 3.81 8.30 10.74
CA ASN A 118 3.69 8.33 9.27
C ASN A 118 4.51 9.47 8.63
N VAL A 119 5.09 9.22 7.45
CA VAL A 119 5.88 10.19 6.69
C VAL A 119 5.41 10.23 5.23
N CYS A 120 4.39 11.02 4.91
CA CYS A 120 3.75 10.92 3.59
C CYS A 120 4.15 12.05 2.65
N ASN A 121 4.28 11.74 1.37
CA ASN A 121 4.37 12.73 0.29
C ASN A 121 3.17 12.58 -0.64
N HIS A 122 2.37 13.63 -0.74
CA HIS A 122 1.14 13.61 -1.53
C HIS A 122 1.23 14.62 -2.67
N GLN A 123 0.97 14.13 -3.88
CA GLN A 123 0.87 14.90 -5.11
C GLN A 123 -0.51 14.67 -5.75
N GLY A 124 -1.22 15.75 -6.06
CA GLY A 124 -2.55 15.68 -6.69
C GLY A 124 -3.68 15.96 -5.71
N MET A 125 -4.79 15.21 -5.84
CA MET A 125 -5.99 15.37 -5.04
C MET A 125 -6.01 14.37 -3.89
N ASN A 126 -5.89 14.84 -2.66
CA ASN A 126 -5.75 13.96 -1.50
C ASN A 126 -6.73 14.34 -0.39
N VAL A 127 -7.42 13.33 0.14
CA VAL A 127 -8.19 13.43 1.38
C VAL A 127 -7.50 12.53 2.40
N CYS A 128 -7.08 13.09 3.54
CA CYS A 128 -6.41 12.30 4.57
C CYS A 128 -7.02 12.50 5.95
N ASN A 129 -7.09 11.43 6.73
CA ASN A 129 -7.26 11.48 8.18
C ASN A 129 -5.98 10.95 8.83
N ARG A 130 -5.47 11.67 9.83
CA ARG A 130 -4.21 11.29 10.49
C ARG A 130 -4.33 11.38 11.99
N GLN A 131 -3.91 10.31 12.66
CA GLN A 131 -3.85 10.21 14.11
C GLN A 131 -2.44 9.76 14.53
N GLY A 132 -1.79 10.53 15.42
CA GLY A 132 -0.47 10.19 15.96
C GLY A 132 0.61 11.21 15.60
N MET A 133 1.79 10.73 15.20
CA MET A 133 2.92 11.58 14.80
C MET A 133 3.09 11.53 13.28
N ASN A 134 2.92 12.67 12.62
CA ASN A 134 2.97 12.71 11.15
C ASN A 134 3.93 13.77 10.64
N VAL A 135 4.77 13.39 9.68
CA VAL A 135 5.50 14.31 8.81
C VAL A 135 4.89 14.22 7.41
N CYS A 136 4.58 15.35 6.79
CA CYS A 136 3.86 15.35 5.52
C CYS A 136 4.41 16.41 4.56
N ASN A 137 4.58 16.03 3.29
CA ASN A 137 4.74 16.96 2.19
C ASN A 137 3.53 16.86 1.27
N HIS A 138 3.07 18.01 0.82
CA HIS A 138 1.78 18.21 0.22
C HIS A 138 1.93 19.11 -1.00
N GLN A 139 1.57 18.60 -2.18
CA GLN A 139 1.58 19.33 -3.44
C GLN A 139 0.20 19.25 -4.09
N SER A 140 -0.36 20.41 -4.45
CA SER A 140 -1.70 20.57 -5.05
C SER A 140 -2.87 20.58 -4.04
N MET A 141 -3.99 19.89 -4.32
CA MET A 141 -5.26 20.04 -3.58
C MET A 141 -5.41 18.99 -2.49
N ILE A 142 -5.47 19.43 -1.24
CA ILE A 142 -5.48 18.54 -0.08
C ILE A 142 -6.52 18.97 0.94
N VAL A 143 -7.24 17.97 1.46
CA VAL A 143 -8.11 18.10 2.63
C VAL A 143 -7.62 17.10 3.68
N CYS A 144 -7.00 17.59 4.75
CA CYS A 144 -6.48 16.75 5.82
C CYS A 144 -7.14 17.06 7.16
N ASN A 145 -7.51 16.02 7.91
CA ASN A 145 -7.77 16.09 9.34
C ASN A 145 -6.58 15.51 10.10
N HIS A 146 -6.14 16.21 11.15
CA HIS A 146 -4.96 15.86 11.92
C HIS A 146 -5.27 15.83 13.41
N GLN A 147 -4.91 14.73 14.07
CA GLN A 147 -4.96 14.57 15.52
C GLN A 147 -3.59 14.09 16.02
N GLY A 148 -3.01 14.78 17.00
CA GLY A 148 -1.66 14.49 17.50
C GLY A 148 -0.59 15.47 17.00
N MET A 149 0.68 15.04 16.98
CA MET A 149 1.81 15.87 16.58
C MET A 149 1.99 15.82 15.05
N ASN A 150 1.98 16.97 14.39
CA ASN A 150 2.03 17.05 12.93
C ASN A 150 3.03 18.10 12.45
N VAL A 151 3.90 17.73 11.51
CA VAL A 151 4.79 18.64 10.78
C VAL A 151 4.45 18.52 9.30
N CYS A 152 3.78 19.52 8.74
CA CYS A 152 3.28 19.47 7.36
C CYS A 152 3.80 20.66 6.56
N VAL A 153 4.33 20.40 5.36
CA VAL A 153 4.70 21.43 4.38
C VAL A 153 3.74 21.30 3.20
N THR A 154 3.02 22.38 2.89
CA THR A 154 2.14 22.43 1.72
C THR A 154 2.70 23.42 0.71
N ILE A 155 3.10 22.93 -0.46
CA ILE A 155 3.51 23.74 -1.59
C ILE A 155 2.27 23.93 -2.48
N LYS A 156 1.66 25.11 -2.40
CA LYS A 156 0.60 25.51 -3.33
C LYS A 156 1.27 26.00 -4.60
N GLY A 157 0.92 25.37 -5.72
CA GLY A 157 1.13 25.94 -7.06
C GLY A 157 0.06 26.95 -7.38
#